data_AF-A0AA43CQZ6-F1
#
_entry.id   AF-A0AA43CQZ6-F1
#
_cell.length_a   1.000
_cell.length_b   1.000
_cell.length_c   1.000
_cell.angle_alpha   90.00
_cell.angle_beta   90.00
_cell.angle_gamma   90.00
#
_symmetry.space_group_name_H-M   'P 1'
#
loop_
_entity.id
_entity.type
_entity.pdbx_description
1 polymer ?
#
loop_
_entity_poly.entity_id
_entity_poly.type
_entity_poly.pdbx_seq_one_letter_code
_entity_poly.pdbx_strand_id
1 'polypeptide(L)'
;KGLRVIISNNECMLAKKRRGNPFKARAARQGRPVRVSRYGVDAEICTGDHSCIRLSGCPSLTLRPATDPLKDGPTAHVDETCAACNLCGEIAQAAQLCPAFHKAGGIANARLRDRIAARVNRRVLRWMGAS
;
A
#
# COMPACT_ATOMS: atom_id res chain seq x y z
N LYS A 1 14.46 -24.23 31.47
CA LYS A 1 13.59 -23.18 30.87
C LYS A 1 14.28 -21.84 31.08
N GLY A 2 14.85 -21.25 30.02
CA GLY A 2 15.57 -19.96 30.08
C GLY A 2 14.81 -18.86 29.36
N LEU A 3 15.24 -17.61 29.57
CA LEU A 3 14.69 -16.43 28.89
C LEU A 3 14.90 -16.55 27.38
N ARG A 4 13.82 -16.57 26.60
CA ARG A 4 13.91 -16.40 25.13
C ARG A 4 13.85 -14.92 24.82
N VAL A 5 14.97 -14.35 24.42
CA VAL A 5 15.04 -12.96 23.95
C VAL A 5 15.00 -12.97 22.43
N ILE A 6 14.01 -12.29 21.84
CA ILE A 6 13.90 -12.07 20.40
C ILE A 6 14.37 -10.66 20.12
N ILE A 7 15.50 -10.51 19.42
CA ILE A 7 16.03 -9.21 18.98
C ILE A 7 15.77 -9.09 17.48
N SER A 8 14.96 -8.11 17.07
CA SER A 8 14.71 -7.80 15.67
C SER A 8 15.62 -6.66 15.22
N ASN A 9 16.45 -6.91 14.20
CA ASN A 9 17.35 -5.90 13.63
C ASN A 9 16.64 -4.93 12.66
N ASN A 10 15.33 -5.09 12.46
CA ASN A 10 14.55 -4.24 11.55
C ASN A 10 14.16 -2.92 12.21
N GLU A 11 14.21 -1.82 11.44
CA GLU A 11 13.77 -0.51 11.92
C GLU A 11 12.29 -0.53 12.32
N CYS A 12 11.97 -0.05 13.53
CA CYS A 12 10.58 0.13 13.95
C CYS A 12 9.87 1.15 13.04
N MET A 13 8.89 0.69 12.28
CA MET A 13 8.15 1.54 11.32
C MET A 13 7.40 2.70 12.00
N LEU A 14 6.96 2.52 13.25
CA LEU A 14 6.36 3.61 14.03
C LEU A 14 7.38 4.71 14.35
N ALA A 15 8.59 4.33 14.77
CA ALA A 15 9.68 5.27 15.03
C ALA A 15 10.10 6.00 13.74
N LYS A 16 10.22 5.27 12.63
CA LYS A 16 10.47 5.84 11.30
C LYS A 16 9.41 6.87 10.90
N LYS A 17 8.13 6.54 11.10
CA LYS A 17 6.99 7.42 10.81
C LYS A 17 7.03 8.66 11.71
N ARG A 18 7.30 8.51 13.02
CA ARG A 18 7.47 9.63 13.96
C ARG A 18 8.61 10.57 13.55
N ARG A 19 9.74 10.03 13.06
CA ARG A 19 10.85 10.84 12.53
C ARG A 19 10.50 11.55 11.23
N GLY A 20 9.89 10.84 10.27
CA GLY A 20 9.69 11.34 8.90
C GLY A 20 8.44 12.20 8.69
N ASN A 21 7.35 11.92 9.39
CA ASN A 21 6.06 12.62 9.19
C ASN A 21 6.13 14.13 9.45
N PRO A 22 6.83 14.64 10.48
CA PRO A 22 6.96 16.09 10.69
C PRO A 22 7.57 16.81 9.49
N PHE A 23 8.63 16.26 8.89
CA PHE A 23 9.28 16.84 7.71
C PHE A 23 8.36 16.80 6.49
N LYS A 24 7.67 15.68 6.27
CA LYS A 24 6.68 15.54 5.18
C LYS A 24 5.52 16.51 5.36
N ALA A 25 5.00 16.65 6.58
CA ALA A 25 3.92 17.58 6.91
C ALA A 25 4.35 19.04 6.70
N ARG A 26 5.56 19.42 7.11
CA ARG A 26 6.13 20.75 6.85
C ARG A 26 6.26 21.02 5.36
N ALA A 27 6.81 20.08 4.59
CA ALA A 27 6.90 20.20 3.14
C ALA A 27 5.52 20.32 2.47
N ALA A 28 4.54 19.54 2.93
CA ALA A 28 3.17 19.61 2.44
C ALA A 28 2.52 20.97 2.73
N ARG A 29 2.71 21.54 3.92
CA ARG A 29 2.23 22.89 4.26
C ARG A 29 2.89 23.99 3.42
N GLN A 30 4.14 23.79 3.01
CA GLN A 30 4.87 24.72 2.13
C GLN A 30 4.51 24.57 0.64
N GLY A 31 3.52 23.75 0.28
CA GLY A 31 3.16 23.49 -1.12
C GLY A 31 4.23 22.70 -1.89
N ARG A 32 5.22 22.11 -1.21
CA ARG A 32 6.25 21.29 -1.85
C ARG A 32 5.67 19.90 -2.17
N PRO A 33 6.06 19.30 -3.31
CA PRO A 33 5.59 17.98 -3.68
C PRO A 33 6.12 16.92 -2.69
N VAL A 34 5.22 16.08 -2.16
CA VAL A 34 5.55 14.99 -1.22
C VAL A 34 5.09 13.66 -1.81
N ARG A 35 6.03 12.72 -1.96
CA ARG A 35 5.71 11.36 -2.40
C ARG A 35 5.04 10.57 -1.27
N VAL A 36 3.92 9.96 -1.58
CA VAL A 36 3.17 9.07 -0.70
C VAL A 36 3.07 7.72 -1.40
N SER A 37 3.29 6.64 -0.67
CA SER A 37 3.17 5.29 -1.19
C SER A 37 2.38 4.45 -0.18
N ARG A 38 1.54 3.56 -0.69
CA ARG A 38 0.80 2.58 0.10
C ARG A 38 0.69 1.28 -0.69
N TYR A 39 0.48 0.19 0.03
CA TYR A 39 0.04 -1.05 -0.60
C TYR A 39 -1.48 -1.05 -0.74
N GLY A 40 -1.96 -1.76 -1.73
CA GLY A 40 -3.37 -2.01 -1.96
C GLY A 40 -3.59 -3.48 -2.33
N VAL A 41 -4.83 -3.92 -2.18
CA VAL A 41 -5.31 -5.20 -2.67
C VAL A 41 -6.41 -4.90 -3.67
N ASP A 42 -6.29 -5.49 -4.86
CA ASP A 42 -7.31 -5.45 -5.89
C ASP A 42 -8.49 -6.32 -5.48
N ALA A 43 -9.66 -5.70 -5.37
CA ALA A 43 -10.87 -6.37 -4.92
C ALA A 43 -11.44 -7.34 -5.95
N GLU A 44 -11.18 -7.15 -7.24
CA GLU A 44 -11.66 -8.04 -8.29
C GLU A 44 -10.84 -9.33 -8.31
N ILE A 45 -9.52 -9.21 -8.19
CA ILE A 45 -8.56 -10.32 -8.23
C ILE A 45 -8.51 -11.10 -6.90
N CYS A 46 -8.82 -10.46 -5.76
CA CYS A 46 -8.77 -11.11 -4.46
C CYS A 46 -9.74 -12.30 -4.39
N THR A 47 -9.19 -13.48 -4.15
CA THR A 47 -9.91 -14.76 -4.06
C THR A 47 -10.54 -15.00 -2.69
N GLY A 48 -10.10 -14.28 -1.66
CA GLY A 48 -10.63 -14.41 -0.29
C GLY A 48 -9.97 -15.49 0.58
N ASP A 49 -8.82 -16.03 0.18
CA ASP A 49 -8.04 -17.00 0.97
C ASP A 49 -7.39 -16.38 2.23
N HIS A 50 -7.21 -15.05 2.22
CA HIS A 50 -6.67 -14.22 3.31
C HIS A 50 -5.34 -14.70 3.88
N SER A 51 -4.58 -15.52 3.15
CA SER A 51 -3.25 -16.00 3.54
C SER A 51 -2.30 -14.83 3.81
N CYS A 52 -2.45 -13.73 3.07
CA CYS A 52 -1.69 -12.50 3.24
C CYS A 52 -1.79 -11.90 4.65
N ILE A 53 -2.96 -11.97 5.30
CA ILE A 53 -3.17 -11.48 6.68
C ILE A 53 -2.39 -12.35 7.66
N ARG A 54 -2.51 -13.68 7.52
CA ARG A 54 -1.85 -14.65 8.39
C ARG A 54 -0.32 -14.63 8.26
N LEU A 55 0.19 -14.51 7.04
CA LEU A 55 1.63 -14.56 6.76
C LEU A 55 2.35 -13.25 7.08
N SER A 56 1.68 -12.10 6.87
CA SER A 56 2.34 -10.80 7.05
C SER A 56 2.24 -10.26 8.47
N GLY A 57 1.15 -10.55 9.20
CA GLY A 57 0.87 -9.93 10.50
C GLY A 57 0.81 -8.39 10.42
N CYS A 58 0.53 -7.83 9.23
CA CYS A 58 0.52 -6.38 9.04
C CYS A 58 -0.71 -5.77 9.74
N PRO A 59 -0.53 -4.84 10.71
CA PRO A 59 -1.66 -4.26 11.44
C PRO A 59 -2.55 -3.37 10.57
N SER A 60 -2.07 -2.94 9.40
CA SER A 60 -2.80 -2.14 8.42
C SER A 60 -3.54 -2.97 7.38
N LEU A 61 -3.43 -4.30 7.41
CA LEU A 61 -4.09 -5.21 6.47
C LEU A 61 -5.29 -5.86 7.17
N THR A 62 -6.49 -5.48 6.75
CA THR A 62 -7.78 -5.84 7.34
C THR A 62 -8.73 -6.42 6.30
N LEU A 63 -9.99 -6.68 6.68
CA LEU A 63 -11.05 -7.17 5.81
C LEU A 63 -12.10 -6.09 5.59
N ARG A 64 -12.65 -6.04 4.37
CA ARG A 64 -13.78 -5.18 3.98
C ARG A 64 -14.86 -6.04 3.32
N PRO A 65 -16.16 -5.71 3.46
CA PRO A 65 -17.20 -6.37 2.69
C PRO A 65 -16.87 -6.36 1.19
N ALA A 66 -17.10 -7.50 0.51
CA ALA A 66 -16.91 -7.58 -0.92
C ALA A 66 -17.88 -6.64 -1.64
N THR A 67 -17.39 -6.02 -2.72
CA THR A 67 -18.22 -5.16 -3.58
C THR A 67 -19.04 -5.99 -4.56
N ASP A 68 -18.55 -7.19 -4.90
CA ASP A 68 -19.24 -8.13 -5.77
C ASP A 68 -20.21 -9.01 -4.95
N PRO A 69 -21.52 -8.98 -5.25
CA PRO A 69 -22.52 -9.79 -4.55
C PRO A 69 -22.37 -11.30 -4.77
N LEU A 70 -21.60 -11.73 -5.77
CA LEU A 70 -21.31 -13.15 -6.03
C LEU A 70 -20.14 -13.68 -5.22
N LYS A 71 -19.43 -12.83 -4.47
CA LYS A 71 -18.33 -13.27 -3.60
C LYS A 71 -18.85 -13.72 -2.24
N ASP A 72 -18.52 -14.97 -1.90
CA ASP A 72 -18.91 -15.60 -0.63
C ASP A 72 -18.24 -14.98 0.61
N GLY A 73 -17.11 -14.27 0.43
CA GLY A 73 -16.26 -13.81 1.53
C GLY A 73 -15.81 -12.36 1.41
N PRO A 74 -15.36 -11.74 2.51
CA PRO A 74 -14.84 -10.39 2.49
C PRO A 74 -13.55 -10.30 1.69
N THR A 75 -13.23 -9.11 1.22
CA THR A 75 -12.00 -8.82 0.49
C THR A 75 -10.93 -8.29 1.46
N ALA A 76 -9.68 -8.72 1.28
CA ALA A 76 -8.57 -8.10 1.99
C ALA A 76 -8.40 -6.63 1.57
N HIS A 77 -8.10 -5.78 2.54
CA HIS A 77 -8.02 -4.33 2.36
C HIS A 77 -6.87 -3.76 3.18
N VAL A 78 -6.09 -2.86 2.57
CA VAL A 78 -5.04 -2.12 3.27
C VAL A 78 -5.57 -0.74 3.64
N ASP A 79 -5.54 -0.41 4.92
CA ASP A 79 -6.01 0.87 5.43
C ASP A 79 -5.01 2.03 5.21
N GLU A 80 -5.41 3.24 5.62
CA GLU A 80 -4.60 4.46 5.49
C GLU A 80 -3.42 4.55 6.46
N THR A 81 -3.36 3.66 7.46
CA THR A 81 -2.26 3.63 8.43
C THR A 81 -1.00 3.00 7.86
N CYS A 82 -1.13 2.29 6.72
CA CYS A 82 -0.06 1.61 6.00
C CYS A 82 1.23 2.44 5.94
N ALA A 83 2.31 1.88 6.50
CA ALA A 83 3.62 2.53 6.51
C ALA A 83 4.45 2.27 5.22
N ALA A 84 3.90 1.52 4.26
CA ALA A 84 4.59 1.05 3.06
C ALA A 84 5.96 0.42 3.36
N CYS A 85 6.02 -0.43 4.40
CA CYS A 85 7.24 -1.09 4.88
C CYS A 85 7.71 -2.25 4.00
N ASN A 86 7.03 -2.53 2.89
CA ASN A 86 7.23 -3.69 2.02
C ASN A 86 7.00 -5.07 2.66
N LEU A 87 6.65 -5.20 3.94
CA LEU A 87 6.48 -6.52 4.57
C LEU A 87 5.43 -7.40 3.89
N CYS A 88 4.20 -6.91 3.76
CA CYS A 88 3.14 -7.65 3.07
C CYS A 88 3.35 -7.71 1.55
N GLY A 89 4.00 -6.70 0.96
CA GLY A 89 4.28 -6.63 -0.47
C GLY A 89 5.39 -7.59 -0.91
N GLU A 90 6.50 -7.67 -0.19
CA GLU A 90 7.57 -8.64 -0.49
C GLU A 90 7.08 -10.07 -0.25
N ILE A 91 6.33 -10.33 0.82
CA ILE A 91 5.76 -11.66 1.07
C ILE A 91 4.73 -12.03 -0.01
N ALA A 92 3.78 -11.16 -0.33
CA ALA A 92 2.71 -11.48 -1.27
C ALA A 92 3.18 -11.49 -2.73
N GLN A 93 4.16 -10.65 -3.08
CA GLN A 93 4.50 -10.33 -4.46
C GLN A 93 5.87 -10.89 -4.88
N ALA A 94 6.87 -10.93 -3.99
CA ALA A 94 8.15 -11.57 -4.30
C ALA A 94 8.06 -13.11 -4.25
N ALA A 95 7.09 -13.67 -3.53
CA ALA A 95 6.79 -15.09 -3.54
C ALA A 95 5.61 -15.46 -4.48
N GLN A 96 5.09 -14.50 -5.28
CA GLN A 96 3.95 -14.71 -6.20
C GLN A 96 2.69 -15.31 -5.56
N LEU A 97 2.56 -15.19 -4.23
CA LEU A 97 1.50 -15.83 -3.46
C LEU A 97 0.13 -15.21 -3.73
N CYS A 98 0.06 -13.92 -4.07
CA CYS A 98 -1.22 -13.26 -4.31
C CYS A 98 -1.12 -12.23 -5.45
N PRO A 99 -1.77 -12.50 -6.61
CA PRO A 99 -1.77 -11.58 -7.75
C PRO A 99 -2.56 -10.28 -7.47
N ALA A 100 -3.35 -10.22 -6.39
CA ALA A 100 -4.16 -9.06 -6.05
C ALA A 100 -3.37 -7.91 -5.41
N PHE A 101 -2.17 -8.14 -4.89
CA PHE A 101 -1.40 -7.07 -4.25
C PHE A 101 -0.83 -6.09 -5.27
N HIS A 102 -0.80 -4.81 -4.94
CA HIS A 102 -0.09 -3.81 -5.73
C HIS A 102 0.44 -2.68 -4.85
N LYS A 103 1.46 -1.97 -5.36
CA LYS A 103 2.02 -0.78 -4.71
C LYS A 103 1.48 0.47 -5.39
N ALA A 104 0.61 1.20 -4.70
CA ALA A 104 0.08 2.47 -5.17
C ALA A 104 1.00 3.62 -4.74
N GLY A 105 1.47 4.41 -5.71
CA GLY A 105 2.25 5.62 -5.50
C GLY A 105 1.45 6.88 -5.86
N GLY A 106 1.68 7.96 -5.13
CA GLY A 106 1.06 9.27 -5.37
C GLY A 106 1.97 10.42 -4.95
N ILE A 107 1.63 11.62 -5.42
CA ILE A 107 2.33 12.87 -5.06
C ILE A 107 1.30 13.84 -4.49
N ALA A 108 1.41 14.14 -3.19
CA ALA A 108 0.70 15.26 -2.59
C ALA A 108 1.35 16.58 -3.03
N ASN A 109 0.55 17.62 -3.29
CA ASN A 109 1.00 18.89 -3.88
C ASN A 109 1.78 18.72 -5.20
N ALA A 110 1.25 17.87 -6.09
CA ALA A 110 1.81 17.67 -7.42
C ALA A 110 1.93 18.99 -8.19
N ARG A 111 3.08 19.22 -8.84
CA ARG A 111 3.34 20.41 -9.66
C ARG A 111 2.47 20.36 -10.92
N LEU A 112 2.29 21.51 -11.57
CA LEU A 112 1.51 21.59 -12.82
C LEU A 112 2.01 20.60 -13.88
N ARG A 113 3.34 20.49 -14.05
CA ARG A 113 3.96 19.52 -14.96
C ARG A 113 3.62 18.06 -14.62
N ASP A 114 3.55 17.71 -13.33
CA ASP A 114 3.25 16.35 -12.88
C ASP A 114 1.79 16.01 -13.22
N ARG A 115 0.88 16.99 -13.06
CA ARG A 115 -0.53 16.84 -13.42
C ARG A 115 -0.74 16.74 -14.93
N ILE A 116 -0.03 17.54 -15.72
CA ILE A 116 -0.08 17.48 -17.18
C ILE A 116 0.44 16.12 -17.67
N ALA A 117 1.60 15.67 -17.18
CA ALA A 117 2.17 14.36 -17.52
C ALA A 117 1.21 13.22 -17.16
N ALA A 118 0.58 13.26 -15.97
CA ALA A 118 -0.42 12.27 -15.58
C ALA A 118 -1.65 12.26 -16.52
N ARG A 119 -2.11 13.43 -16.98
CA ARG A 119 -3.24 13.54 -17.90
C ARG A 119 -2.89 12.98 -19.29
N VAL A 120 -1.70 13.27 -19.79
CA VAL A 120 -1.21 12.71 -21.07
C VAL A 120 -1.09 11.20 -20.96
N ASN A 121 -0.46 10.69 -19.89
CA ASN A 121 -0.31 9.25 -19.67
C ASN A 121 -1.67 8.54 -19.66
N ARG A 122 -2.65 9.05 -18.89
CA ARG A 122 -4.01 8.47 -18.88
C ARG A 122 -4.70 8.49 -20.25
N ARG A 123 -4.49 9.54 -21.07
CA ARG A 123 -5.03 9.58 -22.44
C ARG A 123 -4.39 8.53 -23.34
N VAL A 124 -3.07 8.37 -23.25
CA VAL A 124 -2.33 7.37 -24.04
C VAL A 124 -2.71 5.96 -23.62
N LEU A 125 -2.77 5.67 -22.31
CA LEU A 125 -3.24 4.39 -21.79
C LEU A 125 -4.65 4.05 -22.27
N ARG A 126 -5.58 5.01 -22.20
CA ARG A 126 -6.94 4.83 -22.71
C ARG A 126 -6.98 4.60 -24.23
N TRP A 127 -6.12 5.27 -24.99
CA TRP A 127 -6.00 5.05 -26.43
C TRP A 127 -5.47 3.64 -26.75
N MET A 128 -4.57 3.11 -25.92
CA MET A 128 -4.05 1.74 -26.03
C MET A 128 -4.97 0.67 -25.42
N GLY A 129 -6.19 1.03 -24.99
CA GLY A 129 -7.18 0.08 -24.47
C GLY A 129 -7.04 -0.28 -22.99
N ALA A 130 -6.14 0.36 -22.23
CA ALA A 130 -6.14 0.24 -20.78
C ALA A 130 -7.32 1.07 -20.21
N SER A 131 -8.28 0.38 -19.59
CA SER A 131 -9.49 0.97 -18.98
C SER A 131 -9.28 1.23 -17.49
#